data_AF-A0A0N1E989-F1
#
_entry.id   AF-A0A0N1E989-F1
#
_cell.length_a   1.000
_cell.length_b   1.000
_cell.length_c   1.000
_cell.angle_alpha   90.00
_cell.angle_beta   90.00
_cell.angle_gamma   90.00
#
_symmetry.space_group_name_H-M   'P 1'
#
loop_
_entity.id
_entity.type
_entity.pdbx_description
1 polymer ?
#
loop_
_entity_poly.entity_id
_entity_poly.type
_entity_poly.pdbx_seq_one_letter_code
_entity_poly.pdbx_strand_id
1 'polypeptide(L)'
;MQYRYIQWDKNEKCAVFFQNANYNPVAILSSNLLNKTDILEFFEYYFLLICGESMGISRWKLDTLMLIDTYNIDKLDDTLSLNTPNPTYISEYINVIGQLFLAGYIDFGSYCDNDDSDKIDYPTNLSYYKEDKYQAWIHFRDNYFYISRFNRDLDEPETTDENGYSLILDDASWDTPKYWSQYNIWVTRTQKGTKYFDEILSPRFYNKYKDLEVEIDDKGNV
;
A
#
# COMPACT_ATOMS: atom_id res chain seq x y z
N MET A 1 23.35 6.35 20.31
CA MET A 1 22.77 5.23 21.09
C MET A 1 22.32 4.15 20.12
N GLN A 2 22.61 2.87 20.41
CA GLN A 2 22.30 1.76 19.50
C GLN A 2 20.93 1.16 19.85
N TYR A 3 20.04 1.04 18.86
CA TYR A 3 18.70 0.48 19.03
C TYR A 3 18.48 -0.68 18.08
N ARG A 4 17.81 -1.75 18.55
CA ARG A 4 17.26 -2.77 17.66
C ARG A 4 16.15 -2.14 16.85
N TYR A 5 16.17 -2.36 15.54
CA TYR A 5 15.29 -1.64 14.63
C TYR A 5 13.88 -2.28 14.50
N ILE A 6 13.80 -3.60 14.62
CA ILE A 6 12.54 -4.34 14.66
C ILE A 6 12.41 -5.16 15.94
N GLN A 7 11.17 -5.30 16.38
CA GLN A 7 10.79 -6.18 17.47
C GLN A 7 9.65 -7.10 17.05
N TRP A 8 9.62 -8.31 17.60
CA TRP A 8 8.49 -9.21 17.39
C TRP A 8 7.36 -8.83 18.33
N ASP A 9 6.21 -8.45 17.78
CA ASP A 9 4.97 -8.30 18.54
C ASP A 9 4.27 -9.65 18.65
N LYS A 10 4.06 -10.11 19.89
CA LYS A 10 3.43 -11.41 20.16
C LYS A 10 1.91 -11.39 19.98
N ASN A 11 1.28 -10.22 20.11
CA ASN A 11 -0.16 -10.04 19.96
C ASN A 11 -0.51 -9.98 18.47
N GLU A 12 0.21 -9.16 17.71
CA GLU A 12 0.02 -8.97 16.26
C GLU A 12 0.73 -10.05 15.42
N LYS A 13 1.58 -10.87 16.05
CA LYS A 13 2.39 -11.92 15.42
C LYS A 13 3.19 -11.39 14.21
N CYS A 14 3.72 -10.19 14.35
CA CYS A 14 4.48 -9.54 13.30
C CYS A 14 5.69 -8.77 13.80
N ALA A 15 6.60 -8.45 12.87
CA ALA A 15 7.69 -7.52 13.16
C ALA A 15 7.13 -6.09 13.17
N VAL A 16 7.26 -5.41 14.30
CA VAL A 16 6.89 -4.00 14.46
C VAL A 16 8.16 -3.17 14.45
N PHE A 17 8.13 -2.07 13.70
CA PHE A 17 9.21 -1.09 13.61
C PHE A 17 9.13 -0.15 14.82
N PHE A 18 10.26 0.17 15.46
CA PHE A 18 10.25 0.99 16.67
C PHE A 18 9.64 2.39 16.43
N GLN A 19 8.58 2.68 17.19
CA GLN A 19 7.81 3.93 17.23
C GLN A 19 8.51 5.03 18.06
N ASN A 20 9.69 5.52 17.67
CA ASN A 20 9.99 6.91 18.02
C ASN A 20 9.31 7.76 16.94
N ALA A 21 8.19 8.38 17.30
CA ALA A 21 7.10 8.88 16.43
C ALA A 21 7.47 9.91 15.34
N ASN A 22 8.76 10.15 15.09
CA ASN A 22 9.25 11.11 14.11
C ASN A 22 9.95 10.47 12.90
N TYR A 23 10.08 9.14 12.83
CA TYR A 23 10.80 8.49 11.73
C TYR A 23 9.90 7.62 10.87
N ASN A 24 10.00 7.83 9.57
CA ASN A 24 9.35 7.01 8.57
C ASN A 24 10.06 5.64 8.47
N PRO A 25 9.40 4.51 8.80
CA PRO A 25 9.99 3.18 8.70
C PRO A 25 10.52 2.86 7.29
N VAL A 26 9.84 3.39 6.26
CA VAL A 26 10.22 3.25 4.85
C VAL A 26 11.59 3.88 4.58
N ALA A 27 11.87 5.06 5.15
CA ALA A 27 13.15 5.75 4.96
C ALA A 27 14.31 5.02 5.65
N ILE A 28 14.12 4.53 6.87
CA ILE A 28 15.22 3.85 7.61
C ILE A 28 15.48 2.45 7.06
N LEU A 29 14.46 1.71 6.61
CA LEU A 29 14.71 0.43 5.94
C LEU A 29 15.41 0.66 4.61
N SER A 30 14.95 1.60 3.78
CA SER A 30 15.58 1.88 2.48
C SER A 30 17.09 2.13 2.58
N SER A 31 17.57 2.80 3.64
CA SER A 31 19.00 3.05 3.85
C SER A 31 19.80 1.82 4.33
N ASN A 32 19.13 0.81 4.90
CA ASN A 32 19.73 -0.42 5.43
C ASN A 32 19.47 -1.65 4.55
N LEU A 33 18.64 -1.54 3.51
CA LEU A 33 18.37 -2.62 2.56
C LEU A 33 19.53 -2.71 1.56
N LEU A 34 20.16 -3.87 1.52
CA LEU A 34 21.47 -4.04 0.87
C LEU A 34 21.36 -4.24 -0.65
N ASN A 35 20.19 -4.68 -1.14
CA ASN A 35 19.97 -4.96 -2.56
C ASN A 35 18.48 -4.83 -2.94
N LYS A 36 18.20 -4.86 -4.26
CA LYS A 36 16.85 -4.76 -4.82
C LYS A 36 15.88 -5.80 -4.24
N THR A 37 16.30 -7.04 -4.05
CA THR A 37 15.44 -8.11 -3.51
C THR A 37 14.96 -7.77 -2.10
N ASP A 38 15.83 -7.18 -1.28
CA ASP A 38 15.48 -6.74 0.06
C ASP A 38 14.41 -5.63 0.03
N ILE A 39 14.49 -4.71 -0.94
CA ILE A 39 13.50 -3.65 -1.14
C ILE A 39 12.15 -4.18 -1.58
N LEU A 40 12.12 -5.12 -2.52
CA LEU A 40 10.86 -5.73 -2.96
C LEU A 40 10.20 -6.55 -1.84
N GLU A 41 11.00 -7.26 -1.04
CA GLU A 41 10.51 -7.98 0.14
C GLU A 41 9.95 -7.02 1.19
N PHE A 42 10.60 -5.87 1.40
CA PHE A 42 10.08 -4.83 2.29
C PHE A 42 8.74 -4.26 1.78
N PHE A 43 8.62 -3.98 0.48
CA PHE A 43 7.35 -3.53 -0.11
C PHE A 43 6.23 -4.54 0.10
N GLU A 44 6.52 -5.83 -0.13
CA GLU A 44 5.58 -6.92 0.11
C GLU A 44 5.14 -6.97 1.58
N TYR A 45 6.12 -6.95 2.50
CA TYR A 45 5.89 -7.01 3.94
C TYR A 45 5.05 -5.83 4.42
N TYR A 46 5.48 -4.62 4.08
CA TYR A 46 4.85 -3.40 4.55
C TYR A 46 3.42 -3.25 4.00
N PHE A 47 3.19 -3.64 2.75
CA PHE A 47 1.84 -3.59 2.15
C PHE A 47 0.88 -4.55 2.85
N LEU A 48 1.28 -5.80 3.07
CA LEU A 48 0.44 -6.78 3.75
C LEU A 48 0.29 -6.52 5.25
N LEU A 49 1.25 -5.84 5.88
CA LEU A 49 1.13 -5.37 7.25
C LEU A 49 0.04 -4.30 7.37
N ILE A 50 0.03 -3.31 6.47
CA ILE A 50 -0.93 -2.20 6.48
C ILE A 50 -2.32 -2.67 6.05
N CYS A 51 -2.43 -3.51 5.03
CA CYS A 51 -3.72 -4.02 4.55
C CYS A 51 -4.38 -5.04 5.50
N GLY A 52 -3.69 -5.45 6.57
CA GLY A 52 -4.17 -6.43 7.54
C GLY A 52 -4.91 -5.82 8.72
N GLU A 53 -5.53 -6.69 9.53
CA GLU A 53 -6.19 -6.31 10.79
C GLU A 53 -5.22 -5.80 11.87
N SER A 54 -3.90 -5.90 11.64
CA SER A 54 -2.85 -5.53 12.60
C SER A 54 -2.82 -4.05 13.01
N MET A 55 -3.69 -3.24 12.43
CA MET A 55 -3.92 -1.84 12.79
C MET A 55 -5.38 -1.54 13.17
N GLY A 56 -6.19 -2.57 13.45
CA GLY A 56 -7.54 -2.46 14.00
C GLY A 56 -8.66 -2.17 12.99
N ILE A 57 -8.40 -2.24 11.69
CA ILE A 57 -9.38 -1.98 10.62
C ILE A 57 -9.21 -3.01 9.50
N SER A 58 -10.31 -3.65 9.07
CA SER A 58 -10.30 -4.72 8.04
C SER A 58 -10.17 -4.20 6.60
N ARG A 59 -10.35 -2.90 6.39
CA ARG A 59 -10.29 -2.22 5.09
C ARG A 59 -9.53 -0.92 5.25
N TRP A 60 -8.62 -0.67 4.32
CA TRP A 60 -7.89 0.58 4.27
C TRP A 60 -8.33 1.30 3.02
N LYS A 61 -8.82 2.55 3.19
CA LYS A 61 -8.78 3.48 2.08
C LYS A 61 -7.37 3.44 1.54
N LEU A 62 -7.20 3.49 0.23
CA LEU A 62 -5.88 3.57 -0.37
C LEU A 62 -5.33 5.01 -0.21
N ASP A 63 -5.38 5.47 1.03
CA ASP A 63 -4.80 6.69 1.54
C ASP A 63 -3.28 6.55 1.42
N THR A 64 -2.78 7.38 0.51
CA THR A 64 -1.59 8.20 0.56
C THR A 64 -0.34 7.71 1.29
N LEU A 65 -0.34 7.28 2.56
CA LEU A 65 0.91 7.11 3.32
C LEU A 65 1.95 6.20 2.63
N MET A 66 1.56 5.03 2.09
CA MET A 66 2.55 4.13 1.46
C MET A 66 3.00 4.58 0.06
N LEU A 67 2.08 5.12 -0.73
CA LEU A 67 2.34 5.57 -2.10
C LEU A 67 3.09 6.90 -2.11
N ILE A 68 2.77 7.82 -1.20
CA ILE A 68 3.49 9.09 -1.00
C ILE A 68 4.90 8.81 -0.51
N ASP A 69 5.10 7.89 0.44
CA ASP A 69 6.44 7.60 0.94
C ASP A 69 7.32 6.91 -0.11
N THR A 70 6.75 6.00 -0.91
CA THR A 70 7.44 5.40 -2.06
C THR A 70 7.70 6.42 -3.17
N TYR A 71 6.74 7.31 -3.42
CA TYR A 71 6.87 8.43 -4.36
C TYR A 71 7.90 9.46 -3.88
N ASN A 72 8.04 9.65 -2.57
CA ASN A 72 9.04 10.53 -1.95
C ASN A 72 10.45 9.91 -1.92
N ILE A 73 10.59 8.58 -1.88
CA ILE A 73 11.87 7.90 -2.13
C ILE A 73 12.41 8.28 -3.51
N ASP A 74 11.54 8.32 -4.53
CA ASP A 74 11.92 8.69 -5.90
C ASP A 74 12.14 10.22 -6.06
N LYS A 75 11.65 11.08 -5.14
CA LYS A 75 11.87 12.55 -5.13
C LYS A 75 13.21 13.00 -4.51
N LEU A 76 14.17 12.10 -4.27
CA LEU A 76 15.58 12.50 -4.22
C LEU A 76 16.06 13.08 -5.58
N ASP A 77 15.25 12.99 -6.63
CA ASP A 77 15.36 13.76 -7.87
C ASP A 77 13.98 14.31 -8.30
N ASP A 78 13.72 15.60 -8.05
CA ASP A 78 12.46 16.31 -8.35
C ASP A 78 12.07 16.36 -9.84
N THR A 79 12.83 15.70 -10.73
CA THR A 79 12.63 15.71 -12.18
C THR A 79 11.99 14.43 -12.73
N LEU A 80 11.70 13.43 -11.90
CA LEU A 80 11.29 12.12 -12.38
C LEU A 80 9.77 11.99 -12.60
N SER A 81 9.38 11.82 -13.87
CA SER A 81 8.04 11.40 -14.31
C SER A 81 7.79 9.90 -14.04
N LEU A 82 6.52 9.51 -13.85
CA LEU A 82 6.07 8.10 -13.77
C LEU A 82 6.53 7.23 -14.97
N ASN A 83 6.89 7.86 -16.09
CA ASN A 83 7.41 7.22 -17.31
C ASN A 83 8.91 7.47 -17.54
N THR A 84 9.70 7.59 -16.48
CA THR A 84 11.15 7.81 -16.61
C THR A 84 11.88 6.55 -17.08
N PRO A 85 12.90 6.69 -17.95
CA PRO A 85 13.73 5.57 -18.39
C PRO A 85 14.71 5.08 -17.31
N ASN A 86 14.81 5.79 -16.17
CA ASN A 86 15.56 5.35 -15.00
C ASN A 86 14.67 4.44 -14.13
N PRO A 87 15.19 3.32 -13.61
CA PRO A 87 14.41 2.42 -12.77
C PRO A 87 13.98 3.12 -11.48
N THR A 88 12.69 3.43 -11.37
CA THR A 88 12.05 3.92 -10.16
C THR A 88 11.45 2.76 -9.38
N TYR A 89 11.45 2.86 -8.06
CA TYR A 89 10.87 1.81 -7.22
C TYR A 89 9.34 1.83 -7.24
N ILE A 90 8.69 2.90 -7.72
CA ILE A 90 7.23 2.96 -7.86
C ILE A 90 6.68 1.91 -8.82
N SER A 91 7.36 1.66 -9.95
CA SER A 91 6.93 0.65 -10.92
C SER A 91 7.03 -0.77 -10.34
N GLU A 92 8.10 -1.03 -9.59
CA GLU A 92 8.33 -2.27 -8.86
C GLU A 92 7.31 -2.46 -7.73
N TYR A 93 6.96 -1.38 -7.02
CA TYR A 93 5.95 -1.39 -5.97
C TYR A 93 4.56 -1.72 -6.52
N ILE A 94 4.15 -1.06 -7.62
CA ILE A 94 2.90 -1.38 -8.33
C ILE A 94 2.91 -2.84 -8.81
N ASN A 95 4.05 -3.35 -9.27
CA ASN A 95 4.20 -4.75 -9.67
C ASN A 95 4.04 -5.70 -8.46
N VAL A 96 4.62 -5.40 -7.30
CA VAL A 96 4.42 -6.18 -6.06
C VAL A 96 2.93 -6.22 -5.69
N ILE A 97 2.24 -5.07 -5.68
CA ILE A 97 0.80 -5.00 -5.42
C ILE A 97 0.02 -5.88 -6.40
N GLY A 98 0.35 -5.79 -7.69
CA GLY A 98 -0.27 -6.61 -8.74
C GLY A 98 -0.08 -8.11 -8.49
N GLN A 99 1.14 -8.54 -8.14
CA GLN A 99 1.42 -9.94 -7.82
C GLN A 99 0.64 -10.42 -6.60
N LEU A 100 0.53 -9.60 -5.55
CA LEU A 100 -0.29 -9.91 -4.37
C LEU A 100 -1.77 -10.09 -4.74
N PHE A 101 -2.31 -9.21 -5.59
CA PHE A 101 -3.70 -9.29 -6.06
C PHE A 101 -3.95 -10.53 -6.93
N LEU A 102 -3.07 -10.79 -7.90
CA LEU A 102 -3.17 -11.93 -8.81
C LEU A 102 -3.02 -13.27 -8.05
N ALA A 103 -2.17 -13.31 -7.02
CA ALA A 103 -2.06 -14.45 -6.12
C ALA A 103 -3.27 -14.62 -5.18
N GLY A 104 -4.16 -13.61 -5.11
CA GLY A 104 -5.34 -13.59 -4.24
C GLY A 104 -5.01 -13.34 -2.77
N TYR A 105 -3.87 -12.72 -2.48
CA TYR A 105 -3.51 -12.32 -1.11
C TYR A 105 -4.17 -11.01 -0.68
N ILE A 106 -4.50 -10.15 -1.64
CA ILE A 106 -5.25 -8.93 -1.43
C ILE A 106 -6.43 -8.85 -2.40
N ASP A 107 -7.38 -7.99 -2.09
CA ASP A 107 -8.43 -7.59 -3.00
C ASP A 107 -8.71 -6.08 -2.87
N PHE A 108 -9.34 -5.53 -3.91
CA PHE A 108 -9.75 -4.13 -3.95
C PHE A 108 -11.27 -4.04 -4.01
N GLY A 109 -11.80 -2.99 -3.38
CA GLY A 109 -13.21 -2.65 -3.50
C GLY A 109 -13.41 -1.17 -3.78
N SER A 110 -14.55 -0.86 -4.39
CA SER A 110 -14.94 0.49 -4.80
C SER A 110 -16.28 0.94 -4.20
N TYR A 111 -16.94 0.04 -3.46
CA TYR A 111 -18.21 0.25 -2.79
C TYR A 111 -18.12 -0.30 -1.37
N CYS A 112 -18.72 0.37 -0.40
CA CYS A 112 -18.96 -0.18 0.92
C CYS A 112 -20.22 0.40 1.55
N ASP A 113 -21.01 -0.46 2.18
CA ASP A 113 -22.07 0.00 3.07
C ASP A 113 -21.47 0.35 4.45
N ASN A 114 -21.96 1.44 5.06
CA ASN A 114 -21.55 1.88 6.39
C ASN A 114 -21.89 0.85 7.47
N ASP A 115 -22.93 0.04 7.23
CA ASP A 115 -23.39 -1.00 8.17
C ASP A 115 -22.53 -2.28 8.13
N ASP A 116 -21.66 -2.44 7.12
CA ASP A 116 -20.83 -3.63 6.89
C ASP A 116 -19.32 -3.30 7.01
N SER A 117 -18.92 -2.59 8.07
CA SER A 117 -17.56 -2.02 8.16
C SER A 117 -16.43 -3.05 8.18
N ASP A 118 -16.74 -4.26 8.66
CA ASP A 118 -15.78 -5.35 8.90
C ASP A 118 -15.77 -6.38 7.76
N LYS A 119 -16.71 -6.26 6.81
CA LYS A 119 -16.82 -7.18 5.68
C LYS A 119 -15.85 -6.76 4.59
N ILE A 120 -15.16 -7.74 4.03
CA ILE A 120 -14.07 -7.57 3.07
C ILE A 120 -14.32 -8.26 1.72
N ASP A 121 -15.32 -9.13 1.65
CA ASP A 121 -15.69 -9.89 0.45
C ASP A 121 -17.05 -9.40 -0.07
N TYR A 122 -17.02 -8.71 -1.21
CA TYR A 122 -18.22 -8.20 -1.88
C TYR A 122 -18.24 -8.70 -3.32
N PRO A 123 -19.43 -8.97 -3.89
CA PRO A 123 -19.57 -9.25 -5.32
C PRO A 123 -19.04 -8.12 -6.22
N THR A 124 -18.90 -6.92 -5.67
CA THR A 124 -18.35 -5.72 -6.32
C THR A 124 -16.83 -5.60 -6.15
N ASN A 125 -16.13 -6.55 -5.53
CA ASN A 125 -14.67 -6.51 -5.47
C ASN A 125 -14.05 -6.63 -6.87
N LEU A 126 -12.85 -6.06 -7.04
CA LEU A 126 -12.13 -6.07 -8.32
C LEU A 126 -11.86 -7.50 -8.81
N SER A 127 -11.63 -8.43 -7.89
CA SER A 127 -11.41 -9.84 -8.22
C SER A 127 -12.58 -10.51 -8.95
N TYR A 128 -13.80 -9.95 -8.86
CA TYR A 128 -15.01 -10.45 -9.54
C TYR A 128 -15.46 -9.59 -10.73
N TYR A 129 -14.82 -8.45 -10.98
CA TYR A 129 -15.27 -7.48 -11.99
C TYR A 129 -15.22 -8.00 -13.43
N LYS A 130 -14.19 -8.77 -13.79
CA LYS A 130 -14.05 -9.40 -15.10
C LYS A 130 -13.89 -10.91 -14.93
N GLU A 131 -14.22 -11.67 -15.99
CA GLU A 131 -14.02 -13.13 -16.02
C GLU A 131 -12.55 -13.51 -15.75
N ASP A 132 -11.62 -12.70 -16.26
CA ASP A 132 -10.19 -12.84 -16.03
C ASP A 132 -9.69 -11.79 -15.04
N LYS A 133 -9.22 -12.26 -13.87
CA LYS A 133 -8.59 -11.44 -12.83
C LYS A 133 -7.39 -10.67 -13.35
N TYR A 134 -6.64 -11.21 -14.32
CA TYR A 134 -5.50 -10.50 -14.91
C TYR A 134 -5.96 -9.28 -15.74
N GLN A 135 -7.06 -9.39 -16.48
CA GLN A 135 -7.65 -8.24 -17.17
C GLN A 135 -8.22 -7.21 -16.20
N ALA A 136 -8.80 -7.65 -15.07
CA ALA A 136 -9.25 -6.73 -14.03
C ALA A 136 -8.08 -5.93 -13.44
N TRP A 137 -6.94 -6.60 -13.17
CA TRP A 137 -5.72 -5.94 -12.73
C TRP A 137 -5.19 -4.92 -13.74
N ILE A 138 -5.08 -5.29 -15.03
CA ILE A 138 -4.62 -4.36 -16.08
C ILE A 138 -5.50 -3.11 -16.12
N HIS A 139 -6.82 -3.30 -16.14
CA HIS A 139 -7.78 -2.19 -16.15
C HIS A 139 -7.62 -1.28 -14.94
N PHE A 140 -7.54 -1.84 -13.74
CA PHE A 140 -7.35 -1.06 -12.52
C PHE A 140 -6.01 -0.33 -12.51
N ARG A 141 -4.91 -1.04 -12.79
CA ARG A 141 -3.55 -0.46 -12.80
C ARG A 141 -3.44 0.72 -13.75
N ASP A 142 -3.93 0.55 -14.97
CA ASP A 142 -3.77 1.54 -16.03
C ASP A 142 -4.64 2.77 -15.77
N ASN A 143 -5.80 2.61 -15.12
CA ASN A 143 -6.71 3.73 -14.85
C ASN A 143 -6.54 4.36 -13.46
N TYR A 144 -5.94 3.65 -12.50
CA TYR A 144 -5.76 4.12 -11.14
C TYR A 144 -4.33 4.59 -10.87
N PHE A 145 -3.33 3.69 -11.03
CA PHE A 145 -1.94 4.03 -10.73
C PHE A 145 -1.30 4.89 -11.82
N TYR A 146 -1.41 4.52 -13.09
CA TYR A 146 -0.71 5.23 -14.16
C TYR A 146 -1.31 6.60 -14.52
N ILE A 147 -2.54 6.87 -14.09
CA ILE A 147 -3.21 8.18 -14.21
C ILE A 147 -3.23 8.92 -12.86
N SER A 148 -2.48 8.43 -11.86
CA SER A 148 -2.33 9.08 -10.55
C SER A 148 -3.65 9.33 -9.79
N ARG A 149 -4.66 8.47 -9.96
CA ARG A 149 -5.95 8.59 -9.25
C ARG A 149 -5.81 8.38 -7.74
N PHE A 150 -4.71 7.79 -7.28
CA PHE A 150 -4.37 7.69 -5.86
C PHE A 150 -3.96 9.02 -5.20
N ASN A 151 -3.84 10.11 -5.96
CA ASN A 151 -3.47 11.42 -5.44
C ASN A 151 -4.20 12.53 -6.21
N ARG A 152 -5.50 12.68 -5.92
CA ARG A 152 -6.34 13.70 -6.57
C ARG A 152 -6.70 14.84 -5.64
N ASP A 153 -6.74 16.03 -6.22
CA ASP A 153 -7.34 17.20 -5.60
C ASP A 153 -8.86 17.05 -5.58
N LEU A 154 -9.47 17.35 -4.43
CA LEU A 154 -10.93 17.29 -4.25
C LEU A 154 -11.68 18.27 -5.15
N ASP A 155 -11.03 19.36 -5.54
CA ASP A 155 -11.60 20.47 -6.31
C ASP A 155 -11.35 20.34 -7.82
N GLU A 156 -10.99 19.15 -8.31
CA GLU A 156 -10.77 18.93 -9.75
C GLU A 156 -12.08 19.17 -10.54
N PRO A 157 -12.13 20.15 -11.46
CA PRO A 157 -13.39 20.62 -12.07
C PRO A 157 -14.16 19.57 -12.87
N GLU A 158 -13.46 18.57 -13.40
CA GLU A 158 -14.07 17.49 -14.20
C GLU A 158 -14.77 16.43 -13.34
N THR A 159 -14.67 16.55 -12.02
CA THR A 159 -15.28 15.62 -11.06
C THR A 159 -16.22 16.28 -10.07
N THR A 160 -16.66 17.49 -10.36
CA THR A 160 -17.76 18.12 -9.61
C THR A 160 -19.07 17.96 -10.36
N ASP A 161 -20.16 17.83 -9.61
CA ASP A 161 -21.50 17.91 -10.17
C ASP A 161 -21.90 19.38 -10.48
N GLU A 162 -23.11 19.59 -10.98
CA GLU A 162 -23.65 20.92 -11.30
C GLU A 162 -23.76 21.87 -10.09
N ASN A 163 -23.72 21.33 -8.87
CA ASN A 163 -23.79 22.07 -7.61
C ASN A 163 -22.40 22.27 -6.97
N GLY A 164 -21.33 21.75 -7.60
CA GLY A 164 -19.96 21.82 -7.10
C GLY A 164 -19.57 20.72 -6.12
N TYR A 165 -20.38 19.67 -5.94
CA TYR A 165 -20.04 18.55 -5.08
C TYR A 165 -19.05 17.60 -5.76
N SER A 166 -18.03 17.19 -5.02
CA SER A 166 -16.97 16.31 -5.53
C SER A 166 -17.43 14.85 -5.61
N LEU A 167 -17.60 14.36 -6.85
CA LEU A 167 -18.03 13.00 -7.18
C LEU A 167 -16.97 11.93 -6.86
N ILE A 168 -15.76 12.33 -6.47
CA ILE A 168 -14.69 11.39 -6.08
C ILE A 168 -14.76 10.95 -4.62
N LEU A 169 -15.71 11.51 -3.86
CA LEU A 169 -16.02 11.13 -2.49
C LEU A 169 -17.15 10.10 -2.40
N ASP A 170 -17.87 9.88 -3.51
CA ASP A 170 -18.96 8.93 -3.61
C ASP A 170 -18.46 7.52 -3.96
N ASP A 171 -19.38 6.55 -3.84
CA ASP A 171 -19.17 5.18 -4.28
C ASP A 171 -18.68 5.12 -5.73
N ALA A 172 -17.64 4.34 -5.96
CA ALA A 172 -17.06 4.14 -7.27
C ALA A 172 -17.55 2.81 -7.89
N SER A 173 -17.67 2.79 -9.22
CA SER A 173 -17.79 1.57 -9.99
C SER A 173 -16.52 1.30 -10.78
N TRP A 174 -16.20 0.03 -11.02
CA TRP A 174 -15.09 -0.35 -11.89
C TRP A 174 -15.26 0.11 -13.35
N ASP A 175 -16.48 0.49 -13.75
CA ASP A 175 -16.78 1.03 -15.08
C ASP A 175 -16.62 2.55 -15.18
N THR A 176 -16.36 3.24 -14.06
CA THR A 176 -16.27 4.71 -14.01
C THR A 176 -14.92 5.22 -13.49
N PRO A 177 -13.79 4.88 -14.14
CA PRO A 177 -12.46 5.23 -13.66
C PRO A 177 -12.19 6.72 -13.48
N LYS A 178 -12.94 7.57 -14.20
CA LYS A 178 -12.85 9.03 -14.08
C LYS A 178 -13.20 9.57 -12.68
N TYR A 179 -13.92 8.81 -11.85
CA TYR A 179 -14.31 9.22 -10.50
C TYR A 179 -13.49 8.53 -9.40
N TRP A 180 -12.55 7.65 -9.75
CA TRP A 180 -11.72 6.99 -8.74
C TRP A 180 -10.79 7.99 -8.04
N SER A 181 -10.55 7.75 -6.75
CA SER A 181 -9.64 8.52 -5.90
C SER A 181 -9.02 7.67 -4.79
N GLN A 182 -8.17 8.29 -3.98
CA GLN A 182 -7.69 7.76 -2.69
C GLN A 182 -8.80 7.57 -1.64
N TYR A 183 -9.98 8.17 -1.86
CA TYR A 183 -11.06 8.20 -0.88
C TYR A 183 -12.11 7.11 -1.07
N ASN A 184 -12.30 6.65 -2.32
CA ASN A 184 -13.37 5.72 -2.69
C ASN A 184 -12.87 4.35 -3.20
N ILE A 185 -11.56 4.16 -3.31
CA ILE A 185 -10.96 2.83 -3.50
C ILE A 185 -10.34 2.37 -2.18
N TRP A 186 -10.69 1.17 -1.78
CA TRP A 186 -10.12 0.51 -0.61
C TRP A 186 -9.44 -0.80 -0.98
N VAL A 187 -8.51 -1.23 -0.13
CA VAL A 187 -7.78 -2.49 -0.24
C VAL A 187 -7.92 -3.27 1.07
N THR A 188 -7.91 -4.59 0.96
CA THR A 188 -7.95 -5.51 2.10
C THR A 188 -7.04 -6.70 1.87
N ARG A 189 -6.54 -7.28 2.96
CA ARG A 189 -5.87 -8.58 2.97
C ARG A 189 -6.92 -9.70 3.05
N THR A 190 -6.87 -10.64 2.12
CA THR A 190 -7.79 -11.79 2.11
C THR A 190 -7.39 -12.80 3.20
N GLN A 191 -8.25 -13.80 3.49
CA GLN A 191 -7.89 -14.91 4.36
C GLN A 191 -6.62 -15.64 3.89
N LYS A 192 -6.46 -15.80 2.56
CA LYS A 192 -5.25 -16.40 1.98
C LYS A 192 -4.03 -15.51 2.21
N GLY A 193 -4.18 -14.19 2.06
CA GLY A 193 -3.12 -13.22 2.35
C GLY A 193 -2.73 -13.19 3.82
N THR A 194 -3.70 -13.24 4.73
CA THR A 194 -3.44 -13.32 6.18
C THR A 194 -2.65 -14.57 6.53
N LYS A 195 -3.06 -15.72 6.01
CA LYS A 195 -2.31 -16.96 6.22
C LYS A 195 -0.87 -16.87 5.70
N TYR A 196 -0.69 -16.34 4.49
CA TYR A 196 0.63 -16.12 3.92
C TYR A 196 1.48 -15.16 4.76
N PHE A 197 0.89 -14.05 5.21
CA PHE A 197 1.57 -13.06 6.02
C PHE A 197 2.03 -13.65 7.36
N ASP A 198 1.11 -14.25 8.12
CA ASP A 198 1.35 -14.73 9.48
C ASP A 198 2.30 -15.94 9.52
N GLU A 199 2.13 -16.89 8.59
CA GLU A 199 2.86 -18.16 8.63
C GLU A 199 4.19 -18.12 7.88
N ILE A 200 4.34 -17.22 6.90
CA ILE A 200 5.48 -17.23 5.97
C ILE A 200 6.20 -15.89 5.97
N LEU A 201 5.55 -14.83 5.50
CA LEU A 201 6.23 -13.58 5.19
C LEU A 201 6.77 -12.90 6.46
N SER A 202 5.94 -12.77 7.49
CA SER A 202 6.30 -12.08 8.73
C SER A 202 7.41 -12.79 9.51
N PRO A 203 7.33 -14.12 9.77
CA PRO A 203 8.43 -14.85 10.39
C PRO A 203 9.73 -14.80 9.58
N ARG A 204 9.66 -14.88 8.25
CA ARG A 204 10.83 -14.80 7.37
C ARG A 204 11.48 -13.43 7.46
N PHE A 205 10.68 -12.37 7.34
CA PHE A 205 11.12 -10.98 7.43
C PHE A 205 11.78 -10.72 8.79
N TYR A 206 11.11 -11.06 9.89
CA TYR A 206 11.67 -10.89 11.23
C TYR A 206 13.02 -11.60 11.39
N ASN A 207 13.10 -12.89 11.02
CA ASN A 207 14.34 -13.64 11.21
C ASN A 207 15.53 -13.10 10.39
N LYS A 208 15.25 -12.48 9.24
CA LYS A 208 16.27 -11.87 8.39
C LYS A 208 16.80 -10.56 8.98
N TYR A 209 15.95 -9.75 9.60
CA TYR A 209 16.28 -8.38 10.02
C TYR A 209 16.34 -8.18 11.55
N LYS A 210 16.08 -9.20 12.38
CA LYS A 210 16.01 -9.10 13.86
C LYS A 210 17.30 -8.63 14.53
N ASP A 211 18.44 -8.86 13.87
CA ASP A 211 19.77 -8.51 14.36
C ASP A 211 20.24 -7.17 13.75
N LEU A 212 19.38 -6.49 12.98
CA LEU A 212 19.66 -5.15 12.45
C LEU A 212 19.56 -4.13 13.59
N GLU A 213 20.67 -3.44 13.82
CA GLU A 213 20.80 -2.38 14.81
C GLU A 213 21.16 -1.07 14.10
N VAL A 214 20.52 0.02 14.53
CA VAL A 214 20.80 1.36 14.03
C VAL A 214 21.44 2.19 15.14
N GLU A 215 22.47 2.95 14.79
CA GLU A 215 23.06 3.95 15.67
C GLU A 215 22.34 5.27 15.43
N ILE A 216 21.83 5.88 16.49
CA ILE A 216 21.23 7.22 16.43
C ILE A 216 22.15 8.20 17.15
N ASP A 217 22.56 9.28 16.49
CA ASP A 217 23.38 10.33 17.09
C ASP A 217 22.58 11.18 18.10
N ASP A 218 23.27 12.06 18.83
CA ASP A 218 22.65 12.93 19.85
C ASP A 218 21.67 13.97 19.27
N LYS A 219 21.59 14.09 17.94
CA LYS A 219 20.67 14.97 17.20
C LYS A 219 19.50 14.19 16.58
N GLY A 220 19.46 12.86 16.72
CA GLY A 220 18.44 12.01 16.12
C GLY A 220 18.73 11.61 14.67
N ASN A 221 19.95 11.73 14.17
CA ASN A 221 20.29 11.19 12.84
C ASN A 221 20.65 9.71 12.95
N VAL A 222 20.15 8.91 12.00
CA VAL A 222 20.55 7.51 11.77
C VAL A 222 21.84 7.48 10.95
#